data_AF-A0A2V8Q3X4-F1
#
_entry.id   AF-A0A2V8Q3X4-F1
#
_cell.length_a   1.000
_cell.length_b   1.000
_cell.length_c   1.000
_cell.angle_alpha   90.00
_cell.angle_beta   90.00
_cell.angle_gamma   90.00
#
_symmetry.space_group_name_H-M   'P 1'
#
loop_
_entity.id
_entity.type
_entity.pdbx_description
1 polymer ?
#
loop_
_entity_poly.entity_id
_entity_poly.type
_entity_poly.pdbx_seq_one_letter_code
_entity_poly.pdbx_strand_id
1 'polypeptide(L)'
;MANARAKVSADELAEALARSSVLLESIEYDFLSGATVDTRKVEDSLTGLERMLNQALLSVGGTSDVESAKKEITAQLKPYRSQMEPAVYNHTLENLLLKRLREQLGVPRLSLFYL
;
A
#
# COMPACT_ATOMS: atom_id res chain seq x y z
N MET A 1 -8.94 18.09 -16.90
CA MET A 1 -9.41 17.58 -15.60
C MET A 1 -8.65 16.32 -15.15
N ALA A 2 -8.53 15.27 -15.97
CA ALA A 2 -7.80 14.03 -15.60
C ALA A 2 -6.31 14.24 -15.25
N ASN A 3 -5.61 15.12 -15.99
CA ASN A 3 -4.17 15.35 -15.83
C ASN A 3 -3.80 16.07 -14.51
N ALA A 4 -4.69 16.94 -14.01
CA ALA A 4 -4.48 17.64 -12.73
C ALA A 4 -4.68 16.69 -11.54
N ARG A 5 -5.66 15.79 -11.62
CA ARG A 5 -5.92 14.78 -10.57
C ARG A 5 -4.79 13.76 -10.47
N ALA A 6 -4.28 13.27 -11.59
CA ALA A 6 -3.14 12.36 -11.61
C ALA A 6 -1.88 12.99 -10.98
N LYS A 7 -1.64 14.28 -11.24
CA LYS A 7 -0.52 15.02 -10.63
C LYS A 7 -0.69 15.17 -9.12
N VAL A 8 -1.88 15.55 -8.64
CA VAL A 8 -2.16 15.67 -7.21
C VAL A 8 -1.96 14.34 -6.48
N SER A 9 -2.44 13.23 -7.06
CA SER A 9 -2.25 11.90 -6.45
C SER A 9 -0.79 11.43 -6.47
N ALA A 10 -0.02 11.80 -7.49
CA ALA A 10 1.42 11.53 -7.51
C ALA A 10 2.17 12.35 -6.44
N ASP A 11 1.77 13.61 -6.24
CA ASP A 11 2.32 14.47 -5.18
C ASP A 11 1.96 13.91 -3.78
N GLU A 12 0.74 13.42 -3.58
CA GLU A 12 0.31 12.74 -2.35
C GLU A 12 1.14 11.48 -2.07
N LEU A 13 1.42 10.66 -3.09
CA LEU A 13 2.26 9.48 -2.95
C LEU A 13 3.71 9.86 -2.61
N ALA A 14 4.27 10.86 -3.31
CA ALA A 14 5.61 11.35 -3.03
C ALA A 14 5.74 11.85 -1.59
N GLU A 15 4.74 12.59 -1.11
CA GLU A 15 4.69 13.06 0.26
C GLU A 15 4.55 11.91 1.27
N ALA A 16 3.70 10.92 0.99
CA ALA A 16 3.55 9.75 1.85
C ALA A 16 4.87 8.94 1.96
N LEU A 17 5.60 8.78 0.85
CA LEU A 17 6.90 8.13 0.82
C LEU A 17 7.95 8.92 1.61
N ALA A 18 8.02 10.24 1.41
CA ALA A 18 8.94 11.10 2.15
C ALA A 18 8.69 11.05 3.67
N ARG A 19 7.42 11.16 4.09
CA ARG A 19 7.03 11.03 5.50
C ARG A 19 7.36 9.66 6.07
N SER A 20 7.15 8.60 5.28
CA SER A 20 7.47 7.23 5.70
C SER A 20 8.97 7.03 5.89
N SER A 21 9.81 7.59 5.02
CA SER A 21 11.28 7.52 5.16
C SER A 21 11.74 8.14 6.48
N VAL A 22 11.26 9.35 6.80
CA VAL A 22 11.63 10.05 8.04
C VAL A 22 11.20 9.26 9.27
N LEU A 23 10.00 8.66 9.25
CA LEU A 23 9.51 7.86 10.37
C LEU A 23 10.28 6.55 10.53
N LEU A 24 10.66 5.90 9.42
CA LEU A 24 11.50 4.71 9.44
C LEU A 24 12.91 5.00 9.99
N GLU A 25 13.50 6.14 9.62
CA GLU A 25 14.78 6.60 10.18
C GLU A 25 14.68 6.82 11.70
N SER A 26 13.57 7.37 12.19
CA SER A 26 13.33 7.52 13.63
C SER A 26 13.21 6.17 14.34
N ILE A 27 12.48 5.21 13.76
CA ILE A 27 12.34 3.85 14.30
C ILE A 27 13.69 3.15 14.35
N GLU A 28 14.49 3.28 13.28
CA GLU A 28 15.85 2.75 13.21
C GLU A 28 16.74 3.37 14.29
N TYR A 29 16.71 4.70 14.45
CA TYR A 29 17.47 5.40 15.48
C TYR A 29 17.11 4.91 16.89
N ASP A 30 15.81 4.84 17.21
CA ASP A 30 15.32 4.36 18.51
C ASP A 30 15.72 2.90 18.77
N PHE A 31 15.78 2.08 17.71
CA PHE A 31 16.22 0.70 17.77
C PHE A 31 17.73 0.60 18.06
N LEU A 32 18.54 1.40 17.36
CA LEU A 32 20.00 1.40 17.50
C LEU A 32 20.49 2.06 18.79
N SER A 33 19.73 2.98 19.38
CA SER A 33 20.12 3.71 20.60
C SER A 33 20.14 2.85 21.87
N GLY A 34 19.84 1.55 21.77
CA GLY A 34 19.96 0.59 22.88
C GLY A 34 18.89 0.71 23.96
N ALA A 35 17.79 1.41 23.68
CA ALA A 35 16.61 1.39 24.54
C ALA A 35 15.97 -0.01 24.49
N THR A 36 15.27 -0.43 25.54
CA THR A 36 14.41 -1.62 25.48
C THR A 36 13.29 -1.34 24.49
N VAL A 37 13.49 -1.73 23.23
CA VAL A 37 12.53 -1.51 22.16
C VAL A 37 11.31 -2.38 22.39
N ASP A 38 10.15 -1.74 22.49
CA ASP A 38 8.88 -2.45 22.48
C ASP A 38 8.57 -2.89 21.05
N THR A 39 8.84 -4.15 20.75
CA THR A 39 8.65 -4.75 19.42
C THR A 39 7.20 -4.66 18.94
N ARG A 40 6.22 -4.59 19.85
CA ARG A 40 4.81 -4.39 19.48
C ARG A 40 4.57 -2.99 18.96
N LYS A 41 5.15 -1.98 19.60
CA LYS A 41 5.05 -0.58 19.13
C LYS A 41 5.72 -0.38 17.79
N VAL A 42 6.85 -1.05 17.55
CA VAL A 42 7.52 -1.04 16.25
C VAL A 42 6.58 -1.62 15.19
N GLU A 43 6.01 -2.80 15.45
CA GLU A 43 5.08 -3.42 14.50
C GLU A 43 3.82 -2.57 14.25
N ASP A 44 3.23 -1.99 15.30
CA ASP A 44 2.08 -1.11 15.17
C ASP A 44 2.41 0.12 14.29
N SER A 45 3.62 0.64 14.44
CA SER A 45 4.14 1.75 13.63
C SER A 45 4.35 1.33 12.18
N LEU A 46 4.98 0.18 11.93
CA LEU A 46 5.19 -0.35 10.58
C LEU A 46 3.87 -0.68 9.88
N THR A 47 2.90 -1.23 10.60
CA THR A 47 1.54 -1.48 10.12
C THR A 47 0.83 -0.17 9.77
N GLY A 48 0.97 0.85 10.62
CA GLY A 48 0.44 2.20 10.37
C GLY A 48 1.03 2.84 9.11
N LEU A 49 2.35 2.78 8.96
CA LEU A 49 3.07 3.25 7.78
C LEU A 49 2.64 2.51 6.52
N GLU A 50 2.53 1.18 6.59
CA GLU A 50 2.09 0.36 5.48
C GLU A 50 0.66 0.74 5.04
N ARG A 51 -0.25 0.95 5.98
CA ARG A 51 -1.63 1.39 5.67
C ARG A 51 -1.66 2.76 5.02
N MET A 52 -0.86 3.71 5.49
CA MET A 52 -0.75 5.05 4.90
C MET A 52 -0.23 4.96 3.46
N LEU A 53 0.83 4.18 3.23
CA LEU A 53 1.38 3.96 1.89
C LEU A 53 0.39 3.27 0.96
N ASN A 54 -0.35 2.27 1.45
CA ASN A 54 -1.40 1.60 0.67
C ASN A 54 -2.48 2.57 0.22
N GLN A 55 -2.92 3.45 1.12
CA GLN A 55 -3.93 4.46 0.79
C GLN A 55 -3.43 5.43 -0.28
N ALA A 56 -2.17 5.86 -0.20
CA ALA A 56 -1.56 6.73 -1.20
C ALA A 56 -1.34 6.00 -2.55
N LEU A 57 -0.94 4.73 -2.53
CA LEU A 57 -0.81 3.91 -3.73
C LEU A 57 -2.14 3.75 -4.47
N LEU A 58 -3.23 3.55 -3.72
CA LEU A 58 -4.58 3.47 -4.30
C LEU A 58 -5.09 4.83 -4.79
N SER A 59 -4.65 5.96 -4.21
CA SER A 59 -5.06 7.30 -4.66
C SER A 59 -4.48 7.65 -6.04
N VAL A 60 -3.30 7.09 -6.38
CA VAL A 60 -2.70 7.16 -7.74
C VAL A 60 -3.49 6.38 -8.80
N GLY A 61 -4.54 5.66 -8.39
CA GLY A 61 -5.40 4.80 -9.21
C GLY A 61 -6.17 5.45 -10.36
N GLY A 62 -5.91 6.72 -10.68
CA GLY A 62 -6.39 7.39 -11.89
C GLY A 62 -5.43 7.34 -13.08
N THR A 63 -4.25 6.75 -12.93
CA THR A 63 -3.29 6.57 -14.03
C THR A 63 -3.66 5.34 -14.87
N SER A 64 -3.44 5.40 -16.19
CA SER A 64 -3.81 4.36 -17.17
C SER A 64 -3.33 2.95 -16.76
N ASP A 65 -2.22 2.88 -16.03
CA ASP A 65 -1.59 1.64 -15.61
C ASP A 65 -2.37 0.94 -14.48
N VAL A 66 -2.94 1.70 -13.54
CA VAL A 66 -3.72 1.13 -12.43
C VAL A 66 -5.06 0.56 -12.92
N GLU A 67 -5.72 1.27 -13.83
CA GLU A 67 -6.96 0.77 -14.44
C GLU A 67 -6.73 -0.47 -15.29
N SER A 68 -5.57 -0.57 -15.96
CA SER A 68 -5.18 -1.76 -16.72
C SER A 68 -4.91 -2.94 -15.77
N ALA A 69 -4.13 -2.73 -14.71
CA ALA A 69 -3.90 -3.75 -13.68
C ALA A 69 -5.21 -4.22 -13.02
N LYS A 70 -6.12 -3.30 -12.71
CA LYS A 70 -7.43 -3.62 -12.13
C LYS A 70 -8.27 -4.47 -13.07
N LYS A 71 -8.29 -4.16 -14.38
CA LYS A 71 -9.01 -4.98 -15.38
C LYS A 71 -8.44 -6.39 -15.48
N GLU A 72 -7.12 -6.53 -15.51
CA GLU A 72 -6.45 -7.84 -15.54
C GLU A 72 -6.79 -8.68 -14.31
N ILE A 73 -6.67 -8.10 -13.11
CA ILE A 73 -6.97 -8.78 -11.84
C ILE A 73 -8.45 -9.17 -11.78
N THR A 74 -9.35 -8.28 -12.21
CA THR A 74 -10.79 -8.56 -12.26
C THR A 74 -11.10 -9.71 -13.21
N ALA A 75 -10.44 -9.78 -14.37
CA ALA A 75 -10.59 -10.89 -15.31
C ALA A 75 -10.11 -12.22 -14.71
N GLN A 76 -9.00 -12.20 -13.96
CA GLN A 76 -8.47 -13.38 -13.25
C GLN A 76 -9.38 -13.84 -12.10
N LEU A 77 -10.01 -12.91 -11.38
CA LEU A 77 -10.92 -13.22 -10.27
C LEU A 77 -12.35 -13.54 -10.73
N LYS A 78 -12.74 -13.21 -11.96
CA LYS A 78 -14.09 -13.45 -12.50
C LYS A 78 -14.60 -14.88 -12.32
N PRO A 79 -13.80 -15.96 -12.52
CA PRO A 79 -14.24 -17.34 -12.30
C PRO A 79 -14.60 -17.67 -10.84
N TYR A 80 -13.99 -16.95 -9.89
CA TYR A 80 -14.15 -17.18 -8.45
C TYR A 80 -15.25 -16.33 -7.83
N ARG A 81 -15.79 -15.36 -8.57
CA ARG A 81 -16.81 -14.41 -8.07
C ARG A 81 -18.09 -15.08 -7.57
N SER A 82 -18.51 -16.19 -8.18
CA SER A 82 -19.70 -16.95 -7.75
C SER A 82 -19.45 -17.82 -6.52
N GLN A 83 -18.18 -18.07 -6.17
CA GLN A 83 -17.77 -18.92 -5.04
C GLN A 83 -17.34 -18.11 -3.82
N MET A 84 -17.25 -16.78 -3.94
CA MET A 84 -16.79 -15.88 -2.89
C MET A 84 -17.92 -14.95 -2.46
N GLU A 85 -17.97 -14.67 -1.16
CA GLU A 85 -18.79 -13.59 -0.63
C GLU A 85 -18.29 -12.25 -1.21
N PRO A 86 -19.19 -11.30 -1.57
CA PRO A 86 -18.79 -10.02 -2.16
C PRO A 86 -17.74 -9.25 -1.36
N ALA A 87 -17.79 -9.32 -0.02
CA ALA A 87 -16.81 -8.69 0.86
C ALA A 87 -15.41 -9.30 0.69
N VAL A 88 -15.33 -10.63 0.69
CA VAL A 88 -14.08 -11.38 0.48
C VAL A 88 -13.52 -11.15 -0.91
N TYR A 89 -14.39 -11.09 -1.93
CA TYR A 89 -13.99 -10.80 -3.30
C TYR A 89 -13.34 -9.41 -3.43
N ASN A 90 -13.98 -8.37 -2.88
CA ASN A 90 -13.47 -7.01 -2.96
C ASN A 90 -12.14 -6.87 -2.21
N HIS A 91 -12.05 -7.45 -1.01
CA HIS A 91 -10.82 -7.47 -0.25
C HIS A 91 -9.68 -8.19 -0.99
N THR A 92 -9.96 -9.33 -1.63
CA THR A 92 -8.98 -10.06 -2.44
C THR A 92 -8.52 -9.25 -3.64
N LEU A 93 -9.44 -8.57 -4.32
CA LEU A 93 -9.14 -7.70 -5.47
C LEU A 93 -8.24 -6.54 -5.05
N GLU A 94 -8.55 -5.87 -3.93
CA GLU A 94 -7.73 -4.79 -3.38
C GLU A 94 -6.33 -5.27 -3.00
N ASN A 95 -6.22 -6.42 -2.34
CA ASN A 95 -4.92 -7.01 -1.97
C ASN A 95 -4.06 -7.35 -3.18
N LEU A 96 -4.65 -7.93 -4.23
CA LEU A 96 -3.94 -8.23 -5.48
C LEU A 96 -3.53 -6.95 -6.22
N LEU A 97 -4.39 -5.93 -6.21
CA LEU A 97 -4.09 -4.65 -6.82
C LEU A 97 -2.92 -3.96 -6.10
N LEU A 98 -2.98 -3.88 -4.77
CA LEU A 98 -1.91 -3.35 -3.93
C LEU A 98 -0.59 -4.09 -4.18
N LYS A 99 -0.62 -5.43 -4.27
CA LYS A 99 0.57 -6.23 -4.59
C LYS A 99 1.19 -5.80 -5.93
N ARG A 100 0.38 -5.66 -6.98
CA ARG A 100 0.87 -5.22 -8.31
C ARG A 100 1.41 -3.80 -8.29
N LEU A 101 0.73 -2.86 -7.62
CA LEU A 101 1.17 -1.47 -7.53
C LEU A 101 2.50 -1.34 -6.79
N ARG A 102 2.68 -2.09 -5.70
CA ARG A 102 3.94 -2.17 -4.95
C ARG A 102 5.09 -2.69 -5.82
N GLU A 103 4.85 -3.77 -6.57
CA GLU A 103 5.86 -4.34 -7.48
C GLU A 103 6.25 -3.35 -8.59
N GLN A 104 5.29 -2.62 -9.17
CA GLN A 104 5.55 -1.63 -10.21
C GLN A 104 6.31 -0.40 -9.72
N LEU A 105 6.01 0.06 -8.51
CA LEU A 105 6.58 1.27 -7.92
C LEU A 105 7.77 1.00 -7.00
N GLY A 106 8.17 -0.27 -6.84
CA GLY A 106 9.29 -0.66 -5.98
C GLY A 106 9.05 -0.45 -4.49
N VAL A 107 7.79 -0.40 -4.04
CA VAL A 107 7.45 -0.16 -2.62
C VAL A 107 7.41 -1.50 -1.87
N PRO A 108 8.31 -1.74 -0.90
CA PRO A 108 8.30 -2.98 -0.12
C PRO A 108 7.14 -3.00 0.87
N ARG A 109 6.81 -4.20 1.37
CA ARG A 109 5.99 -4.32 2.60
C ARG A 109 6.84 -3.97 3.81
N LEU A 110 6.20 -3.37 4.81
CA LEU A 110 6.86 -2.94 6.04
C LEU A 110 6.43 -3.79 7.23
N SER A 111 5.16 -4.20 7.28
CA SER A 111 4.65 -5.06 8.35
C SER A 111 5.08 -6.51 8.15
N LEU A 112 5.39 -7.17 9.26
CA LEU A 112 5.70 -8.60 9.28
C LEU A 112 4.42 -9.47 9.21
N PHE A 113 3.25 -8.89 9.51
CA PHE A 113 1.99 -9.60 9.55
C PHE A 113 1.18 -9.45 8.26
N TYR A 114 0.69 -10.59 7.75
CA TYR A 114 -0.35 -10.62 6.73
C TYR A 114 -1.70 -10.39 7.43
N LEU A 115 -2.18 -9.15 7.44
CA LEU A 115 -3.55 -8.80 7.80
C LEU A 115 -4.37 -8.50 6.55
#